data_AF-A0A2X4W9K0-F1
#
_entry.id   AF-A0A2X4W9K0-F1
#
_cell.length_a   1.000
_cell.length_b   1.000
_cell.length_c   1.000
_cell.angle_alpha   90.00
_cell.angle_beta   90.00
_cell.angle_gamma   90.00
#
_symmetry.space_group_name_H-M   'P 1'
#
loop_
_entity.id
_entity.type
_entity.pdbx_description
1 polymer ?
#
loop_
_entity_poly.entity_id
_entity_poly.type
_entity_poly.pdbx_seq_one_letter_code
_entity_poly.pdbx_strand_id
1 'polypeptide(L)'
;MHLIKRKTVSAAPFENYINFIQSLKKRWKNKFIKAYIIDCDKILKPYVWSTGNHITEQSEKTSPNHQKYLDFLEKNRKDIAFIGRYKAMRTKGMHLCTRGHEWFIQPIKVKNGETCPKCKRKSKESHGANLITDLLEEKKIQFVKEMCLDRLGSEKRLYLDFLVCKNHYPLFAIEFNGKQHYSPLRNEFFGGPKGFAERKKRDWIKRKTCWNIGLPVVDIPYTESKEQIQETMDYFLDLFEVNH
;
A
#
# COMPACT_ATOMS: atom_id res chain seq x y z
N MET A 1 7.99 12.61 -6.59
CA MET A 1 8.73 13.41 -5.58
C MET A 1 9.50 12.43 -4.68
N HIS A 2 10.84 12.41 -4.73
CA HIS A 2 11.62 11.65 -3.76
C HIS A 2 11.41 12.25 -2.37
N LEU A 3 10.90 11.47 -1.43
CA LEU A 3 11.03 11.75 -0.01
C LEU A 3 12.08 10.81 0.58
N ILE A 4 13.26 10.84 -0.05
CA ILE A 4 14.39 10.01 0.36
C ILE A 4 15.22 10.79 1.38
N LYS A 5 15.29 10.24 2.60
CA LYS A 5 16.34 10.47 3.60
C LYS A 5 17.71 10.27 2.95
N ARG A 6 18.36 11.34 2.49
CA ARG A 6 19.81 11.29 2.23
C ARG A 6 20.51 11.17 3.59
N LYS A 7 21.30 10.09 3.73
CA LYS A 7 22.31 9.83 4.77
C LYS A 7 21.94 10.33 6.16
N THR A 8 21.10 9.58 6.87
CA THR A 8 20.99 9.70 8.31
C THR A 8 21.25 8.34 8.95
N VAL A 9 22.13 8.33 9.95
CA VAL A 9 22.45 7.16 10.80
C VAL A 9 21.24 6.82 11.70
N SER A 10 20.21 7.66 11.66
CA SER A 10 18.91 7.56 12.30
C SER A 10 17.80 7.96 11.31
N ALA A 11 16.54 7.88 11.72
CA ALA A 11 15.45 8.48 10.99
C ALA A 11 15.64 10.01 10.91
N ALA A 12 15.73 10.63 9.72
CA ALA A 12 15.53 12.08 9.62
C ALA A 12 14.14 12.45 10.19
N PRO A 13 14.06 13.54 10.99
CA PRO A 13 12.82 14.03 11.55
C PRO A 13 11.76 14.34 10.47
N PHE A 14 10.49 14.10 10.80
CA PHE A 14 9.34 14.36 9.94
C PHE A 14 9.27 15.83 9.46
N GLU A 15 9.72 16.77 10.28
CA GLU A 15 9.77 18.20 9.96
C GLU A 15 10.66 18.48 8.73
N ASN A 16 11.71 17.69 8.51
CA ASN A 16 12.57 17.83 7.35
C ASN A 16 11.85 17.43 6.04
N TYR A 17 10.90 16.50 6.12
CA TYR A 17 10.05 16.14 4.97
C TYR A 17 9.12 17.29 4.62
N ILE A 18 8.43 17.84 5.62
CA ILE A 18 7.54 18.98 5.45
C ILE A 18 8.31 20.17 4.86
N ASN A 19 9.47 20.50 5.43
CA ASN A 19 10.30 21.61 4.97
C ASN A 19 10.78 21.42 3.52
N PHE A 20 11.18 20.20 3.15
CA PHE A 20 11.57 19.90 1.77
C PHE A 20 10.39 20.07 0.81
N ILE A 21 9.21 19.52 1.14
CA ILE A 21 8.00 19.65 0.31
C ILE A 21 7.56 21.10 0.22
N GLN A 22 7.56 21.84 1.33
CA GLN A 22 7.25 23.27 1.36
C GLN A 22 8.25 24.08 0.53
N SER A 23 9.54 23.74 0.56
CA SER A 23 10.56 24.38 -0.28
C SER A 23 10.30 24.16 -1.78
N LEU A 24 9.86 22.95 -2.16
CA LEU A 24 9.47 22.63 -3.53
C LEU A 24 8.19 23.39 -3.92
N LYS A 25 7.15 23.39 -3.06
CA LYS A 25 5.93 24.18 -3.28
C LYS A 25 6.24 25.66 -3.47
N LYS A 26 7.12 26.23 -2.62
CA LYS A 26 7.54 27.64 -2.70
C LYS A 26 8.34 27.94 -3.96
N ARG A 27 9.25 27.05 -4.35
CA ARG A 27 10.11 27.21 -5.54
C ARG A 27 9.33 27.10 -6.84
N TRP A 28 8.33 26.22 -6.90
CA TRP A 28 7.62 25.91 -8.13
C TRP A 28 6.23 26.55 -8.23
N LYS A 29 5.68 27.11 -7.14
CA LYS A 29 4.39 27.84 -7.07
C LYS A 29 3.30 27.17 -7.92
N ASN A 30 2.77 27.86 -8.92
CA ASN A 30 1.69 27.40 -9.80
C ASN A 30 2.15 26.34 -10.81
N LYS A 31 3.47 26.14 -10.95
CA LYS A 31 4.11 25.05 -11.73
C LYS A 31 4.45 23.84 -10.84
N PHE A 32 4.13 23.87 -9.55
CA PHE A 32 4.19 22.69 -8.70
C PHE A 32 3.07 21.74 -9.11
N ILE A 33 3.31 20.98 -10.17
CA ILE A 33 2.43 19.90 -10.58
C ILE A 33 2.58 18.81 -9.53
N LYS A 34 1.47 18.39 -8.89
CA LYS A 34 1.41 17.11 -8.17
C LYS A 34 1.51 15.98 -9.21
N ALA A 35 2.68 15.83 -9.83
CA ALA A 35 2.91 14.81 -10.84
C ALA A 35 3.26 13.50 -10.13
N TYR A 36 2.24 12.66 -9.94
CA TYR A 36 2.42 11.24 -9.72
C TYR A 36 2.33 10.59 -11.10
N ILE A 37 3.45 10.46 -11.80
CA ILE A 37 3.46 9.71 -13.07
C ILE A 37 3.44 8.23 -12.67
N ILE A 38 2.23 7.72 -12.40
CA ILE A 38 1.95 6.30 -12.38
C ILE A 38 1.81 5.91 -13.85
N ASP A 39 2.81 5.23 -14.40
CA ASP A 39 2.74 4.69 -15.75
C ASP A 39 1.79 3.47 -15.72
N CYS A 40 0.49 3.73 -15.84
CA CYS A 40 -0.56 2.72 -15.84
C CYS A 40 -0.35 1.65 -16.93
N ASP A 41 0.35 1.99 -18.01
CA ASP A 41 0.64 1.09 -19.12
C ASP A 41 1.82 0.14 -18.82
N LYS A 42 2.77 0.55 -17.97
CA LYS A 42 3.88 -0.31 -17.48
C LYS A 42 3.55 -1.12 -16.23
N ILE A 43 2.49 -0.79 -15.49
CA ILE A 43 1.95 -1.69 -14.46
C ILE A 43 1.27 -2.84 -15.21
N LEU A 44 2.03 -3.90 -15.47
CA LEU A 44 1.58 -5.12 -16.15
C LEU A 44 0.19 -5.56 -15.65
N LYS A 45 -0.59 -6.15 -16.56
CA LYS A 45 -2.01 -6.53 -16.45
C LYS A 45 -2.29 -7.80 -15.60
N PRO A 46 -2.45 -7.74 -14.26
CA PRO A 46 -3.45 -8.60 -13.60
C PRO A 46 -4.55 -7.77 -12.93
N TYR A 47 -4.50 -6.47 -13.11
CA TYR A 47 -5.35 -5.48 -12.48
C TYR A 47 -6.43 -4.98 -13.44
N VAL A 48 -7.54 -5.70 -13.51
CA VAL A 48 -8.81 -5.05 -13.85
C VAL A 48 -9.40 -4.64 -12.51
N TRP A 49 -9.17 -3.40 -12.09
CA TRP A 49 -9.81 -2.87 -10.91
C TRP A 49 -11.09 -2.14 -11.32
N SER A 50 -12.25 -2.57 -10.81
CA SER A 50 -13.52 -1.95 -11.17
C SER A 50 -14.40 -1.76 -9.94
N THR A 51 -14.66 -0.50 -9.58
CA THR A 51 -15.93 -0.04 -9.00
C THR A 51 -16.12 1.45 -9.34
N GLY A 52 -17.36 1.85 -9.67
CA GLY A 52 -17.75 3.23 -10.00
C GLY A 52 -17.52 4.21 -8.84
N ASN A 53 -17.44 5.52 -9.05
CA ASN A 53 -17.87 6.37 -10.16
C ASN A 53 -16.69 7.12 -10.83
N HIS A 54 -16.85 7.42 -12.12
CA HIS A 54 -15.87 7.98 -13.07
C HIS A 54 -14.80 7.01 -13.60
N ILE A 55 -15.26 5.99 -14.34
CA ILE A 55 -14.51 5.47 -15.50
C ILE A 55 -14.93 6.30 -16.71
N THR A 56 -14.33 7.49 -16.84
CA THR A 56 -14.10 8.13 -18.14
C THR A 56 -12.59 8.01 -18.30
N GLU A 57 -12.05 6.87 -18.69
CA GLU A 57 -11.84 6.50 -20.09
C GLU A 57 -11.34 5.03 -20.18
N GLN A 58 -12.02 4.21 -21.00
CA GLN A 58 -11.59 2.97 -21.69
C GLN A 58 -11.11 1.74 -20.82
N SER A 59 -11.55 0.47 -20.95
CA SER A 59 -12.20 -0.30 -22.02
C SER A 59 -12.66 -1.73 -21.60
N GLU A 60 -13.39 -1.93 -20.50
CA GLU A 60 -14.18 -3.17 -20.29
C GLU A 60 -15.57 -2.81 -19.72
N LYS A 61 -16.66 -3.07 -20.47
CA LYS A 61 -18.01 -2.95 -19.91
C LYS A 61 -18.15 -3.96 -18.77
N THR A 62 -18.23 -3.48 -17.52
CA THR A 62 -18.56 -4.31 -16.36
C THR A 62 -19.82 -5.11 -16.67
N SER A 63 -19.73 -6.44 -16.67
CA SER A 63 -20.92 -7.27 -16.96
C SER A 63 -22.02 -7.01 -15.91
N PRO A 64 -23.31 -7.12 -16.26
CA PRO A 64 -24.39 -6.94 -15.29
C PRO A 64 -24.27 -7.85 -14.06
N ASN A 65 -23.71 -9.05 -14.24
CA ASN A 65 -23.46 -9.99 -13.14
C ASN A 65 -22.33 -9.53 -12.22
N HIS A 66 -21.30 -8.88 -12.77
CA HIS A 66 -20.26 -8.25 -11.97
C HIS A 66 -20.83 -7.10 -11.15
N GLN A 67 -21.59 -6.19 -11.79
CA GLN A 67 -22.20 -5.07 -11.08
C GLN A 67 -23.10 -5.54 -9.92
N LYS A 68 -23.98 -6.52 -10.17
CA LYS A 68 -24.82 -7.14 -9.13
C LYS A 68 -24.02 -7.72 -7.95
N TYR A 69 -22.79 -8.19 -8.20
CA TYR A 69 -21.92 -8.67 -7.12
C TYR A 69 -21.32 -7.53 -6.32
N LEU A 70 -20.86 -6.47 -6.99
CA LEU A 70 -20.35 -5.26 -6.35
C LEU A 70 -21.43 -4.59 -5.49
N ASP A 71 -22.64 -4.43 -6.01
CA ASP A 71 -23.79 -3.87 -5.27
C ASP A 71 -24.13 -4.72 -4.04
N PHE A 72 -24.02 -6.05 -4.16
CA PHE A 72 -24.21 -6.94 -3.03
C PHE A 72 -23.15 -6.71 -1.94
N LEU A 73 -21.88 -6.55 -2.31
CA LEU A 73 -20.80 -6.29 -1.34
C LEU A 73 -21.00 -4.96 -0.64
N GLU A 74 -21.31 -3.89 -1.37
CA GLU A 74 -21.55 -2.57 -0.81
C GLU A 74 -22.70 -2.57 0.21
N LYS A 75 -23.79 -3.27 -0.11
CA LYS A 75 -24.97 -3.35 0.76
C LYS A 75 -24.80 -4.29 1.96
N ASN A 76 -24.11 -5.41 1.79
CA ASN A 76 -24.14 -6.51 2.78
C ASN A 76 -22.78 -6.87 3.38
N ARG A 77 -21.66 -6.49 2.75
CA ARG A 77 -20.29 -6.92 3.10
C ARG A 77 -19.29 -5.77 2.99
N LYS A 78 -19.53 -4.69 3.76
CA LYS A 78 -18.62 -3.53 3.84
C LYS A 78 -17.21 -3.87 4.34
N ASP A 79 -17.03 -5.06 4.93
CA ASP A 79 -15.75 -5.60 5.35
C ASP A 79 -14.89 -6.14 4.18
N ILE A 80 -15.45 -6.23 2.96
CA ILE A 80 -14.80 -6.82 1.78
C ILE A 80 -15.00 -5.98 0.53
N ALA A 81 -13.91 -5.72 -0.19
CA ALA A 81 -13.90 -5.26 -1.56
C ALA A 81 -13.53 -6.41 -2.54
N PHE A 82 -14.08 -6.34 -3.75
CA PHE A 82 -13.66 -7.20 -4.86
C PHE A 82 -12.70 -6.42 -5.77
N ILE A 83 -11.50 -6.97 -5.97
CA ILE A 83 -10.39 -6.25 -6.61
C ILE A 83 -9.77 -7.03 -7.79
N GLY A 84 -10.40 -8.12 -8.21
CA GLY A 84 -9.94 -8.95 -9.33
C GLY A 84 -10.83 -8.85 -10.55
N ARG A 85 -10.42 -9.50 -11.64
CA ARG A 85 -11.26 -9.65 -12.82
C ARG A 85 -12.42 -10.62 -12.54
N TYR A 86 -13.65 -10.12 -12.63
CA TYR A 86 -14.84 -10.95 -12.53
C TYR A 86 -14.99 -11.83 -13.76
N LYS A 87 -15.16 -13.14 -13.54
CA LYS A 87 -15.45 -14.12 -14.60
C LYS A 87 -16.82 -14.75 -14.41
N ALA A 88 -17.07 -15.31 -13.22
CA ALA A 88 -18.36 -15.87 -12.82
C ALA A 88 -18.41 -16.05 -11.30
N MET A 89 -19.60 -16.28 -10.74
CA MET A 89 -19.79 -16.50 -9.30
C MET A 89 -19.01 -17.70 -8.73
N ARG A 90 -18.76 -18.72 -9.56
CA ARG A 90 -18.00 -19.93 -9.21
C ARG A 90 -16.54 -19.90 -9.64
N THR A 91 -16.09 -18.81 -10.26
CA THR A 91 -14.67 -18.65 -10.60
C THR A 91 -14.00 -17.81 -9.53
N LYS A 92 -12.86 -18.28 -9.02
CA LYS A 92 -12.13 -17.53 -8.00
C LYS A 92 -11.70 -16.17 -8.56
N GLY A 93 -11.80 -15.15 -7.72
CA GLY A 93 -11.33 -13.79 -7.97
C GLY A 93 -10.68 -13.21 -6.71
N MET A 94 -9.95 -12.12 -6.88
CA MET A 94 -9.24 -11.48 -5.78
C MET A 94 -10.19 -10.62 -4.94
N HIS A 95 -10.11 -10.78 -3.62
CA HIS A 95 -10.85 -10.00 -2.64
C HIS A 95 -9.87 -9.35 -1.67
N LEU A 96 -10.29 -8.23 -1.08
CA LEU A 96 -9.54 -7.42 -0.14
C LEU A 96 -10.42 -7.14 1.08
N CYS A 97 -9.92 -7.35 2.30
CA CYS A 97 -10.66 -6.92 3.50
C CYS A 97 -10.22 -5.54 3.98
N THR A 98 -10.98 -4.95 4.87
CA THR A 98 -10.67 -3.65 5.52
C THR A 98 -9.31 -3.60 6.20
N ARG A 99 -8.82 -4.72 6.74
CA ARG A 99 -7.45 -4.85 7.27
C ARG A 99 -6.35 -5.02 6.22
N GLY A 100 -6.66 -4.81 4.94
CA GLY A 100 -5.70 -4.83 3.83
C GLY A 100 -5.19 -6.21 3.39
N HIS A 101 -5.86 -7.30 3.76
CA HIS A 101 -5.46 -8.63 3.33
C HIS A 101 -6.10 -9.03 2.00
N GLU A 102 -5.29 -9.48 1.05
CA GLU A 102 -5.76 -10.09 -0.18
C GLU A 102 -5.95 -11.61 -0.04
N TRP A 103 -7.02 -12.15 -0.61
CA TRP A 103 -7.17 -13.58 -0.80
C TRP A 103 -8.01 -13.94 -2.02
N PHE A 104 -7.75 -15.13 -2.57
CA PHE A 104 -8.36 -15.61 -3.80
C PHE A 104 -9.50 -16.58 -3.51
N ILE A 105 -10.75 -16.17 -3.75
CA ILE A 105 -11.96 -16.93 -3.41
C ILE A 105 -13.06 -16.73 -4.46
N GLN A 106 -14.02 -17.66 -4.50
CA GLN A 106 -15.19 -17.55 -5.37
C GLN A 106 -16.19 -16.52 -4.80
N PRO A 107 -16.76 -15.62 -5.62
CA PRO A 107 -17.80 -14.69 -5.18
C PRO A 107 -18.98 -15.35 -4.47
N ILE A 108 -19.40 -16.56 -4.91
CA ILE A 108 -20.49 -17.29 -4.27
C ILE A 108 -20.18 -17.66 -2.82
N LYS A 109 -18.92 -17.96 -2.50
CA LYS A 109 -18.52 -18.29 -1.13
C LYS A 109 -18.55 -17.07 -0.22
N VAL A 110 -18.14 -15.91 -0.75
CA VAL A 110 -18.24 -14.62 -0.04
C VAL A 110 -19.70 -14.25 0.22
N LYS A 111 -20.60 -14.47 -0.75
CA LYS A 111 -22.05 -14.33 -0.53
C LYS A 111 -22.55 -15.23 0.60
N ASN A 112 -22.03 -16.45 0.70
CA ASN A 112 -22.41 -17.42 1.72
C ASN A 112 -21.71 -17.20 3.08
N GLY A 113 -21.06 -16.04 3.29
CA GLY A 113 -20.51 -15.66 4.61
C GLY A 113 -19.03 -15.95 4.81
N GLU A 114 -18.29 -16.42 3.79
CA GLU A 114 -16.84 -16.54 3.94
C GLU A 114 -16.18 -15.16 4.16
N THR A 115 -15.19 -15.13 5.04
CA THR A 115 -14.46 -13.93 5.45
C THR A 115 -12.96 -14.14 5.30
N CYS A 116 -12.17 -13.08 5.52
CA CYS A 116 -10.73 -13.11 5.35
C CYS A 116 -10.05 -14.20 6.21
N PRO A 117 -9.37 -15.19 5.60
CA PRO A 117 -8.71 -16.25 6.35
C PRO A 117 -7.49 -15.74 7.13
N LYS A 118 -6.85 -14.65 6.69
CA LYS A 118 -5.74 -14.03 7.43
C LYS A 118 -6.25 -13.40 8.74
N CYS A 119 -7.40 -12.70 8.72
CA CYS A 119 -8.00 -12.15 9.93
C CYS A 119 -8.47 -13.22 10.92
N LYS A 120 -8.92 -14.40 10.43
CA LYS A 120 -9.27 -15.53 11.30
C LYS A 120 -8.07 -16.14 12.04
N ARG A 121 -6.85 -15.97 11.50
CA ARG A 121 -5.62 -16.51 12.10
C ARG A 121 -5.12 -15.54 13.17
N LYS A 122 -4.65 -16.09 14.30
CA LYS A 122 -3.90 -15.34 15.31
C LYS A 122 -2.45 -15.11 14.82
N SER A 123 -2.24 -14.24 13.84
CA SER A 123 -0.89 -13.85 13.42
C SER A 123 -0.35 -12.77 14.36
N LYS A 124 0.91 -12.94 14.80
CA LYS A 124 1.62 -11.90 15.54
C LYS A 124 2.12 -10.83 14.57
N GLU A 125 1.49 -9.67 14.60
CA GLU A 125 1.99 -8.46 13.94
C GLU A 125 2.77 -7.61 14.96
N SER A 126 3.73 -6.80 14.48
CA SER A 126 4.40 -5.83 15.35
C SER A 126 3.41 -4.73 15.79
N HIS A 127 3.59 -4.18 16.99
CA HIS A 127 2.70 -3.12 17.49
C HIS A 127 2.59 -1.92 16.53
N GLY A 128 3.69 -1.51 15.89
CA GLY A 128 3.68 -0.40 14.93
C GLY A 128 2.97 -0.72 13.62
N ALA A 129 3.17 -1.90 13.05
CA ALA A 129 2.44 -2.32 11.85
C ALA A 129 0.93 -2.51 12.14
N ASN A 130 0.58 -3.02 13.33
CA ASN A 130 -0.81 -3.12 13.74
C ASN A 130 -1.44 -1.73 13.94
N LEU A 131 -0.71 -0.78 14.54
CA LEU A 131 -1.15 0.61 14.65
C LEU A 131 -1.45 1.22 13.26
N ILE A 132 -0.53 1.10 12.29
CA ILE A 132 -0.76 1.60 10.93
C ILE A 132 -2.01 0.93 10.30
N THR A 133 -2.18 -0.37 10.51
CA THR A 133 -3.37 -1.12 10.04
C THR A 133 -4.65 -0.55 10.65
N ASP A 134 -4.67 -0.33 11.96
CA ASP A 134 -5.84 0.16 12.68
C ASP A 134 -6.20 1.59 12.27
N LEU A 135 -5.20 2.46 12.07
CA LEU A 135 -5.40 3.83 11.58
C LEU A 135 -5.99 3.89 10.17
N LEU A 136 -5.50 3.04 9.27
CA LEU A 136 -6.03 2.96 7.90
C LEU A 136 -7.46 2.39 7.88
N GLU A 137 -7.73 1.37 8.70
CA GLU A 137 -9.06 0.77 8.82
C GLU A 137 -10.08 1.74 9.43
N GLU A 138 -9.73 2.45 10.50
CA GLU A 138 -10.58 3.44 11.16
C GLU A 138 -10.99 4.56 10.20
N LYS A 139 -10.02 5.07 9.42
CA LYS A 139 -10.24 6.09 8.39
C LYS A 139 -10.90 5.54 7.12
N LYS A 140 -11.22 4.24 7.06
CA LYS A 140 -11.82 3.56 5.91
C LYS A 140 -11.01 3.72 4.62
N ILE A 141 -9.70 3.81 4.75
CA ILE A 141 -8.78 3.92 3.62
C ILE A 141 -8.57 2.52 3.05
N GLN A 142 -8.59 2.39 1.72
CA GLN A 142 -8.27 1.12 1.08
C GLN A 142 -6.75 0.95 0.99
N PHE A 143 -6.23 -0.20 1.44
CA PHE A 143 -4.81 -0.51 1.36
C PHE A 143 -4.57 -2.01 1.20
N VAL A 144 -3.38 -2.39 0.78
CA VAL A 144 -2.92 -3.78 0.68
C VAL A 144 -1.70 -3.98 1.56
N LYS A 145 -1.74 -4.99 2.43
CA LYS A 145 -0.62 -5.43 3.25
C LYS A 145 0.23 -6.45 2.52
N GLU A 146 1.54 -6.42 2.78
CA GLU A 146 2.50 -7.39 2.22
C GLU A 146 2.38 -7.45 0.69
N MET A 147 2.42 -6.29 0.04
CA MET A 147 2.23 -6.19 -1.40
C MET A 147 3.47 -6.69 -2.14
N CYS A 148 3.33 -7.77 -2.91
CA CYS A 148 4.45 -8.36 -3.66
C CYS A 148 4.90 -7.45 -4.81
N LEU A 149 6.19 -7.10 -4.84
CA LEU A 149 6.79 -6.22 -5.82
C LEU A 149 6.89 -6.80 -7.23
N ASP A 150 6.69 -8.11 -7.40
CA ASP A 150 6.59 -8.71 -8.75
C ASP A 150 5.41 -8.11 -9.55
N ARG A 151 4.34 -7.70 -8.84
CA ARG A 151 3.20 -6.95 -9.40
C ARG A 151 3.59 -5.56 -9.90
N LEU A 152 4.75 -5.05 -9.51
CA LEU A 152 5.33 -3.77 -9.97
C LEU A 152 6.52 -3.98 -10.92
N GLY A 153 6.71 -5.21 -11.44
CA GLY A 153 7.78 -5.53 -12.40
C GLY A 153 9.12 -5.91 -11.76
N SER A 154 9.17 -6.23 -10.46
CA SER A 154 10.37 -6.78 -9.83
C SER A 154 10.54 -8.27 -10.12
N GLU A 155 11.73 -8.69 -10.55
CA GLU A 155 12.09 -10.12 -10.64
C GLU A 155 12.23 -10.79 -9.27
N LYS A 156 12.48 -10.01 -8.22
CA LYS A 156 12.63 -10.50 -6.86
C LYS A 156 11.28 -10.52 -6.15
N ARG A 157 10.98 -11.65 -5.49
CA ARG A 157 9.88 -11.77 -4.52
C ARG A 157 10.22 -11.03 -3.23
N LEU A 158 9.93 -9.73 -3.25
CA LEU A 158 10.03 -8.82 -2.13
C LEU A 158 8.65 -8.20 -1.90
N TYR A 159 8.37 -7.80 -0.67
CA TYR A 159 7.05 -7.30 -0.28
C TYR A 159 7.18 -5.90 0.28
N LEU A 160 6.25 -5.01 -0.10
CA LEU A 160 6.02 -3.75 0.60
C LEU A 160 5.15 -4.01 1.83
N ASP A 161 5.37 -3.29 2.92
CA ASP A 161 4.57 -3.51 4.14
C ASP A 161 3.11 -3.09 3.90
N PHE A 162 2.90 -1.88 3.36
CA PHE A 162 1.59 -1.38 2.97
C PHE A 162 1.63 -0.68 1.62
N LEU A 163 0.57 -0.83 0.85
CA LEU A 163 0.28 -0.05 -0.35
C LEU A 163 -1.07 0.63 -0.16
N VAL A 164 -1.07 1.95 -0.04
CA VAL A 164 -2.29 2.76 0.07
C VAL A 164 -2.88 2.96 -1.33
N CYS A 165 -4.17 2.73 -1.45
CA CYS A 165 -4.90 2.80 -2.71
C CYS A 165 -6.12 3.72 -2.61
N LYS A 166 -6.48 4.39 -3.71
CA LYS A 166 -7.75 5.10 -3.85
C LYS A 166 -8.41 4.69 -5.15
N ASN A 167 -9.69 4.33 -5.10
CA ASN A 167 -10.42 3.78 -6.25
C ASN A 167 -9.61 2.68 -6.95
N HIS A 168 -8.93 1.86 -6.14
CA HIS A 168 -8.05 0.78 -6.57
C HIS A 168 -6.74 1.17 -7.27
N TYR A 169 -6.43 2.45 -7.38
CA TYR A 169 -5.14 2.91 -7.90
C TYR A 169 -4.12 3.01 -6.77
N PRO A 170 -2.89 2.47 -6.95
CA PRO A 170 -1.82 2.62 -5.97
C PRO A 170 -1.42 4.09 -5.87
N LEU A 171 -1.43 4.66 -4.67
CA LEU A 171 -1.07 6.06 -4.45
C LEU A 171 0.35 6.20 -3.90
N PHE A 172 0.62 5.50 -2.80
CA PHE A 172 1.95 5.45 -2.18
C PHE A 172 2.09 4.17 -1.35
N ALA A 173 3.32 3.76 -1.12
CA ALA A 173 3.65 2.67 -0.23
C ALA A 173 4.12 3.20 1.13
N ILE A 174 3.91 2.41 2.19
CA ILE A 174 4.47 2.66 3.51
C ILE A 174 5.34 1.46 3.89
N GLU A 175 6.54 1.74 4.40
CA GLU A 175 7.48 0.76 4.94
C GLU A 175 7.73 1.07 6.43
N PHE A 176 7.34 0.14 7.31
CA PHE A 176 7.57 0.26 8.75
C PHE A 176 8.89 -0.43 9.14
N ASN A 177 9.93 0.37 9.32
CA ASN A 177 11.30 -0.10 9.48
C ASN A 177 11.66 -0.33 10.96
N GLY A 178 11.86 -1.59 11.33
CA GLY A 178 12.42 -1.99 12.63
C GLY A 178 13.90 -1.61 12.85
N LYS A 179 14.41 -1.77 14.07
CA LYS A 179 15.82 -1.49 14.45
C LYS A 179 16.85 -2.14 13.53
N GLN A 180 16.53 -3.32 13.01
CA GLN A 180 17.36 -4.10 12.08
C GLN A 180 17.61 -3.42 10.72
N HIS A 181 16.84 -2.38 10.36
CA HIS A 181 17.05 -1.58 9.14
C HIS A 181 18.09 -0.46 9.32
N TYR A 182 18.34 -0.06 10.56
CA TYR A 182 19.23 1.05 10.90
C TYR A 182 20.58 0.59 11.45
N SER A 183 20.63 -0.59 12.07
CA SER A 183 21.86 -1.14 12.66
C SER A 183 21.97 -2.66 12.49
N PRO A 184 23.20 -3.21 12.39
CA PRO A 184 23.40 -4.65 12.39
C PRO A 184 23.06 -5.24 13.76
N LEU A 185 22.13 -6.20 13.80
CA LEU A 185 21.81 -6.97 15.00
C LEU A 185 22.61 -8.27 14.99
N ARG A 186 23.36 -8.53 16.06
CA ARG A 186 24.32 -9.65 16.17
C ARG A 186 23.68 -11.02 16.47
N ASN A 187 22.35 -11.12 16.52
CA ASN A 187 21.71 -12.42 16.73
C ASN A 187 21.69 -13.26 15.44
N GLU A 188 21.60 -14.59 15.60
CA GLU A 188 21.61 -15.53 14.48
C GLU A 188 20.46 -15.29 13.49
N PHE A 189 19.29 -14.89 14.01
CA PHE A 189 18.12 -14.58 13.21
C PHE A 189 18.35 -13.43 12.20
N PHE A 190 19.09 -12.39 12.58
CA PHE A 190 19.37 -11.24 11.72
C PHE A 190 20.73 -11.31 11.03
N GLY A 191 21.56 -12.33 11.28
CA GLY A 191 22.78 -12.60 10.51
C GLY A 191 23.86 -11.51 10.58
N GLY A 192 23.86 -10.67 11.62
CA GLY A 192 24.91 -9.69 11.87
C GLY A 192 25.12 -8.68 10.72
N PRO A 193 26.37 -8.27 10.47
CA PRO A 193 26.72 -7.33 9.38
C PRO A 193 26.36 -7.83 7.98
N LYS A 194 26.54 -9.13 7.70
CA LYS A 194 26.17 -9.72 6.39
C LYS A 194 24.66 -9.63 6.16
N GLY A 195 23.86 -10.05 7.14
CA GLY A 195 22.41 -9.92 7.07
C GLY A 195 21.94 -8.47 6.97
N PHE A 196 22.68 -7.53 7.58
CA PHE A 196 22.39 -6.10 7.46
C PHE A 196 22.64 -5.57 6.05
N ALA A 197 23.76 -5.93 5.42
CA ALA A 197 24.05 -5.57 4.04
C ALA A 197 22.99 -6.12 3.07
N GLU A 198 22.57 -7.38 3.26
CA GLU A 198 21.49 -7.97 2.46
C GLU A 198 20.15 -7.27 2.68
N ARG A 199 19.81 -6.90 3.93
CA ARG A 199 18.63 -6.06 4.21
C ARG A 199 18.71 -4.75 3.44
N LYS A 200 19.82 -4.01 3.52
CA LYS A 200 20.03 -2.73 2.79
C LYS A 200 19.91 -2.90 1.27
N LYS A 201 20.38 -4.03 0.71
CA LYS A 201 20.24 -4.35 -0.71
C LYS A 201 18.79 -4.61 -1.10
N ARG A 202 18.05 -5.42 -0.33
CA ARG A 202 16.62 -5.67 -0.55
C ARG A 202 15.83 -4.37 -0.48
N ASP A 203 16.11 -3.60 0.55
CA ASP A 203 15.62 -2.25 0.78
C ASP A 203 15.82 -1.34 -0.43
N TRP A 204 17.03 -1.30 -1.00
CA TRP A 204 17.30 -0.53 -2.21
C TRP A 204 16.51 -1.03 -3.43
N ILE A 205 16.38 -2.36 -3.62
CA ILE A 205 15.58 -2.94 -4.70
C ILE A 205 14.12 -2.49 -4.57
N LYS A 206 13.54 -2.53 -3.36
CA LYS A 206 12.16 -2.08 -3.14
C LYS A 206 11.96 -0.64 -3.63
N ARG A 207 12.81 0.28 -3.17
CA ARG A 207 12.71 1.70 -3.55
C ARG A 207 12.95 1.91 -5.04
N LYS A 208 13.91 1.20 -5.64
CA LYS A 208 14.18 1.28 -7.09
C LYS A 208 12.97 0.83 -7.91
N THR A 209 12.33 -0.28 -7.54
CA THR A 209 11.13 -0.76 -8.23
C THR A 209 9.99 0.26 -8.16
N CYS A 210 9.67 0.77 -6.96
CA CYS A 210 8.65 1.81 -6.81
C CYS A 210 8.99 3.08 -7.61
N TRP A 211 10.26 3.49 -7.59
CA TRP A 211 10.73 4.66 -8.32
C TRP A 211 10.54 4.54 -9.83
N ASN A 212 10.86 3.37 -10.40
CA ASN A 212 10.77 3.14 -11.85
C ASN A 212 9.35 3.33 -12.40
N ILE A 213 8.33 3.19 -11.55
CA ILE A 213 6.91 3.36 -11.89
C ILE A 213 6.30 4.63 -11.28
N GLY A 214 7.12 5.48 -10.66
CA GLY A 214 6.68 6.73 -10.04
C GLY A 214 5.87 6.57 -8.73
N LEU A 215 5.89 5.39 -8.09
CA LEU A 215 5.20 5.13 -6.82
C LEU A 215 6.00 5.69 -5.63
N PRO A 216 5.47 6.67 -4.88
CA PRO A 216 6.14 7.20 -3.68
C PRO A 216 6.18 6.17 -2.56
N VAL A 217 7.24 6.21 -1.75
CA VAL A 217 7.44 5.33 -0.59
C VAL A 217 7.67 6.19 0.65
N VAL A 218 6.92 5.92 1.71
CA VAL A 218 7.01 6.58 3.02
C VAL A 218 7.65 5.61 4.00
N ASP A 219 8.81 5.99 4.54
CA ASP A 219 9.51 5.19 5.54
C ASP A 219 9.12 5.66 6.96
N ILE A 220 8.45 4.80 7.72
CA ILE A 220 8.10 5.01 9.12
C ILE A 220 9.07 4.20 10.01
N PRO A 221 9.95 4.82 10.80
CA PRO A 221 10.84 4.14 11.73
C PRO A 221 10.11 3.61 12.96
N TYR A 222 10.60 2.50 13.52
CA TYR A 222 10.11 1.95 14.79
C TYR A 222 10.30 2.87 16.01
N THR A 223 11.11 3.93 15.88
CA THR A 223 11.35 4.91 16.94
C THR A 223 10.28 6.00 17.00
N GLU A 224 9.41 6.10 16.00
CA GLU A 224 8.32 7.08 16.02
C GLU A 224 7.26 6.68 17.06
N SER A 225 6.77 7.68 17.81
CA SER A 225 5.65 7.51 18.72
C SER A 225 4.34 7.30 17.96
N LYS A 226 3.27 6.92 18.68
CA LYS A 226 1.94 6.78 18.08
C LYS A 226 1.48 8.08 17.41
N GLU A 227 1.73 9.21 18.07
CA GLU A 227 1.36 10.55 17.61
C GLU A 227 2.15 10.93 16.35
N GLN A 228 3.45 10.64 16.31
CA GLN A 228 4.29 10.90 15.13
C GLN A 228 3.88 10.05 13.91
N ILE A 229 3.52 8.77 14.16
CA ILE A 229 2.98 7.89 13.11
C ILE A 229 1.66 8.47 12.59
N GLN A 230 0.77 8.91 13.49
CA GLN A 230 -0.51 9.52 13.14
C GLN A 230 -0.32 10.77 12.28
N GLU A 231 0.54 11.70 12.70
CA GLU A 231 0.85 12.93 11.96
C GLU A 231 1.41 12.65 10.57
N THR A 232 2.33 11.68 10.48
CA THR A 232 2.89 11.23 9.19
C THR A 232 1.79 10.69 8.29
N MET A 233 0.94 9.81 8.82
CA MET A 233 -0.18 9.22 8.08
C MET A 233 -1.15 10.30 7.59
N ASP A 234 -1.60 11.20 8.47
CA ASP A 234 -2.53 12.27 8.12
C ASP A 234 -1.97 13.18 7.04
N TYR A 235 -0.69 13.58 7.15
CA TYR A 235 -0.04 14.40 6.14
C TYR A 235 -0.04 13.75 4.75
N PHE A 236 0.31 12.47 4.66
CA PHE A 236 0.32 11.78 3.37
C PHE A 236 -1.09 11.53 2.85
N LEU A 237 -2.01 11.11 3.70
CA LEU A 237 -3.41 10.93 3.30
C LEU A 237 -4.01 12.24 2.77
N ASP A 238 -3.71 13.39 3.39
CA ASP A 238 -4.13 14.71 2.89
C ASP A 238 -3.41 15.11 1.60
N LEU A 239 -2.10 14.87 1.52
CA LEU A 239 -1.30 15.20 0.33
C LEU A 239 -1.85 14.52 -0.93
N PHE A 240 -2.30 13.28 -0.78
CA PHE A 240 -2.90 12.44 -1.82
C PHE A 240 -4.44 12.52 -1.87
N GLU A 241 -5.04 13.41 -1.08
CA GLU A 241 -6.50 13.67 -1.07
C GLU A 241 -7.31 12.38 -0.83
N VAL A 242 -6.82 11.52 0.06
CA VAL A 242 -7.46 10.25 0.43
C VAL A 242 -8.36 10.41 1.66
N ASN A 243 -8.07 11.38 2.52
CA ASN A 243 -8.94 11.74 3.64
C ASN A 243 -10.24 12.38 3.09
N HIS A 244 -11.37 12.00 3.70
CA HIS A 244 -12.70 12.53 3.43
C HIS A 244 -13.10 13.57 4.47
#